data_AF-A0A947WE81-F1
#
_entry.id   AF-A0A947WE81-F1
#
_cell.length_a   1.000
_cell.length_b   1.000
_cell.length_c   1.000
_cell.angle_alpha   90.00
_cell.angle_beta   90.00
_cell.angle_gamma   90.00
#
_symmetry.space_group_name_H-M   'P 1'
#
loop_
_entity.id
_entity.type
_entity.pdbx_description
1 polymer ?
#
loop_
_entity_poly.entity_id
_entity_poly.type
_entity_poly.pdbx_seq_one_letter_code
_entity_poly.pdbx_strand_id
1 'polypeptide(L)'
;FGTEYTAGPRRYRTQAKSAQEAHEAIRPTNMLRTPDAMSRYLGKDELALYRLIWQRAIASQMADAILDRTTIDLQASTGGRDLVFRATGSVVRFPGFYRVAGSSAQDSLLPEIGEGEEIGDDASEISLAGVKPQRHVTAPPARFTEASLIKRLEEEGIGRPSTYAPTISTIQQREYAVKKKGALLPTYVGMAVIHLLRRHFSHYIDLKFTARMEEGLDDIAAGKLDRRAFLDSFYKGDDAGEEGLSRAIERELPGIEYPDIPLGVDSRTGKELRVRIGRNYVYVQCGDGDEAQRATLPVDLLIDELTPERAADLLEARDRSRVPIGSDPESGLPIFVLIGPYGPYLQLGEVVDGGPKPKRVSLGRGTDPSRVDLELALRLLSLPREIGVDPESGKRVRAGLGRYGAYVECDRVFASVESMETLFTVTLDEALERIRNKNRRPVLKEVGPHPATGVALQVLKGRYGPYVTDGKLNASLPKGDDPEDLTVDEALALLASAAKRKKTTRKKTAKKTLKMTARKTARKAPRKKTS
;
A
#
# COMPACT_ATOMS: atom_id res chain seq x y z
N PHE A 1 -17.64 12.97 -34.70
CA PHE A 1 -18.05 11.56 -34.60
C PHE A 1 -19.04 11.17 -35.68
N GLY A 2 -19.93 12.08 -36.12
CA GLY A 2 -20.95 11.79 -37.14
C GLY A 2 -22.34 11.83 -36.49
N THR A 3 -23.39 11.99 -37.31
CA THR A 3 -24.79 12.03 -36.83
C THR A 3 -25.23 10.67 -36.28
N GLU A 4 -24.67 9.59 -36.81
CA GLU A 4 -24.91 8.20 -36.39
C GLU A 4 -24.44 7.91 -34.95
N TYR A 5 -23.54 8.73 -34.39
CA TYR A 5 -23.09 8.62 -33.00
C TYR A 5 -23.94 9.41 -32.02
N THR A 6 -25.04 10.02 -32.47
CA THR A 6 -25.93 10.83 -31.63
C THR A 6 -27.31 10.17 -31.58
N ALA A 7 -27.79 9.87 -30.37
CA ALA A 7 -29.09 9.22 -30.14
C ALA A 7 -30.14 10.17 -29.52
N GLY A 8 -29.91 11.48 -29.60
CA GLY A 8 -30.69 12.48 -28.85
C GLY A 8 -30.23 12.64 -27.39
N PRO A 9 -30.82 13.58 -26.63
CA PRO A 9 -30.38 13.89 -25.28
C PRO A 9 -30.71 12.75 -24.29
N ARG A 10 -29.68 12.21 -23.64
CA ARG A 10 -29.81 11.17 -22.62
C ARG A 10 -29.85 11.79 -21.23
N ARG A 11 -30.84 11.40 -20.41
CA ARG A 11 -30.99 11.88 -19.03
C ARG A 11 -30.71 10.76 -18.04
N TYR A 12 -29.72 10.96 -17.18
CA TYR A 12 -29.37 10.05 -16.09
C TYR A 12 -29.84 10.67 -14.78
N ARG A 13 -30.85 10.06 -14.13
CA ARG A 13 -31.34 10.48 -12.81
C ARG A 13 -30.78 9.56 -11.74
N THR A 14 -30.20 10.13 -10.69
CA THR A 14 -29.91 9.42 -9.44
C THR A 14 -31.18 9.37 -8.58
N GLN A 15 -31.30 8.35 -7.73
CA GLN A 15 -32.43 8.16 -6.82
C GLN A 15 -32.10 8.53 -5.37
N ALA A 16 -30.91 9.06 -5.04
CA ALA A 16 -30.55 9.25 -3.64
C ALA A 16 -31.30 10.45 -3.03
N LYS A 17 -31.71 10.32 -1.78
CA LYS A 17 -32.64 11.25 -1.11
C LYS A 17 -31.95 12.48 -0.48
N SER A 18 -30.64 12.65 -0.65
CA SER A 18 -29.88 13.67 0.09
C SER A 18 -30.08 15.07 -0.48
N ALA A 19 -30.14 16.08 0.41
CA ALA A 19 -30.17 17.50 0.06
C ALA A 19 -28.94 17.95 -0.77
N GLN A 20 -27.87 17.15 -0.80
CA GLN A 20 -26.67 17.40 -1.62
C GLN A 20 -26.87 17.10 -3.12
N GLU A 21 -27.97 16.45 -3.52
CA GLU A 21 -28.25 16.11 -4.93
C GLU A 21 -28.72 17.29 -5.80
N ALA A 22 -28.76 18.52 -5.28
CA ALA A 22 -29.00 19.72 -6.11
C ALA A 22 -27.79 20.09 -7.02
N HIS A 23 -26.83 19.19 -7.17
CA HIS A 23 -25.56 19.41 -7.85
C HIS A 23 -25.54 18.70 -9.20
N GLU A 24 -24.90 19.32 -10.19
CA GLU A 24 -24.65 18.66 -11.47
C GLU A 24 -23.56 17.59 -11.35
N ALA A 25 -23.59 16.61 -12.25
CA ALA A 25 -22.52 15.63 -12.38
C ALA A 25 -21.16 16.31 -12.67
N ILE A 26 -20.06 15.67 -12.26
CA ILE A 26 -18.71 16.14 -12.58
C ILE A 26 -18.50 16.03 -14.10
N ARG A 27 -18.44 17.19 -14.76
CA ARG A 27 -18.30 17.32 -16.22
C ARG A 27 -17.42 18.51 -16.58
N PRO A 28 -16.89 18.58 -17.82
CA PRO A 28 -16.24 19.80 -18.29
C PRO A 28 -17.17 21.00 -18.19
N THR A 29 -16.64 22.14 -17.75
CA THR A 29 -17.41 23.40 -17.72
C THR A 29 -17.81 23.84 -19.13
N ASN A 30 -17.01 23.50 -20.12
CA ASN A 30 -17.30 23.68 -21.54
C ASN A 30 -16.80 22.44 -22.32
N MET A 31 -17.71 21.78 -23.02
CA MET A 31 -17.41 20.55 -23.77
C MET A 31 -16.42 20.75 -24.93
N LEU A 32 -16.31 21.98 -25.46
CA LEU A 32 -15.38 22.34 -26.53
C LEU A 32 -13.92 22.42 -26.07
N ARG A 33 -13.67 22.44 -24.75
CA ARG A 33 -12.32 22.36 -24.20
C ARG A 33 -11.84 20.92 -24.24
N THR A 34 -11.40 20.45 -25.41
CA THR A 34 -10.91 19.08 -25.58
C THR A 34 -9.65 18.85 -24.74
N PRO A 35 -9.35 17.59 -24.35
CA PRO A 35 -8.13 17.27 -23.61
C PRO A 35 -6.86 17.78 -24.30
N ASP A 36 -6.78 17.68 -25.63
CA ASP A 36 -5.60 18.11 -26.38
C ASP A 36 -5.43 19.64 -26.35
N ALA A 37 -6.53 20.40 -26.43
CA ALA A 37 -6.49 21.86 -26.28
C ALA A 37 -6.05 22.29 -24.86
N MET A 38 -6.40 21.49 -23.84
CA MET A 38 -6.08 21.74 -22.44
C MET A 38 -4.68 21.26 -22.02
N SER A 39 -4.03 20.41 -22.83
CA SER A 39 -2.73 19.80 -22.52
C SER A 39 -1.63 20.80 -22.18
N ARG A 40 -1.65 22.00 -22.76
CA ARG A 40 -0.69 23.07 -22.52
C ARG A 40 -0.85 23.78 -21.15
N TYR A 41 -2.01 23.63 -20.50
CA TYR A 41 -2.36 24.30 -19.25
C TYR A 41 -2.37 23.37 -18.04
N LEU A 42 -2.45 22.06 -18.26
CA LEU A 42 -2.62 21.06 -17.22
C LEU A 42 -1.35 20.24 -17.04
N GLY A 43 -1.04 19.89 -15.78
CA GLY A 43 -0.03 18.88 -15.47
C GLY A 43 -0.44 17.50 -15.99
N LYS A 44 0.50 16.54 -16.00
CA LYS A 44 0.24 15.18 -16.51
C LYS A 44 -0.98 14.51 -15.86
N ASP A 45 -1.05 14.54 -14.53
CA ASP A 45 -2.10 13.83 -13.78
C ASP A 45 -3.45 14.58 -13.87
N GLU A 46 -3.42 15.91 -13.87
CA GLU A 46 -4.59 16.76 -14.10
C GLU A 46 -5.18 16.54 -15.49
N LEU A 47 -4.32 16.47 -16.51
CA LEU A 47 -4.72 16.20 -17.89
C LEU A 47 -5.31 14.80 -18.04
N ALA A 48 -4.74 13.80 -17.37
CA ALA A 48 -5.25 12.43 -17.38
C ALA A 48 -6.66 12.37 -16.74
N LEU A 49 -6.84 13.01 -15.58
CA LEU A 49 -8.14 13.08 -14.91
C LEU A 49 -9.16 13.88 -15.74
N TYR A 50 -8.76 15.01 -16.31
CA TYR A 50 -9.61 15.83 -17.18
C TYR A 50 -10.03 15.05 -18.43
N ARG A 51 -9.10 14.30 -19.05
CA ARG A 51 -9.40 13.44 -20.20
C ARG A 51 -10.43 12.38 -19.84
N LEU A 52 -10.30 11.73 -18.69
CA LEU A 52 -11.26 10.75 -18.20
C LEU A 52 -12.66 11.38 -18.00
N ILE A 53 -12.73 12.54 -17.33
CA ILE A 53 -13.99 13.27 -17.10
C ILE A 53 -14.63 13.67 -18.43
N TRP A 54 -13.84 14.22 -19.36
CA TRP A 54 -14.31 14.64 -20.68
C TRP A 54 -14.83 13.44 -21.50
N GLN A 55 -14.07 12.35 -21.56
CA GLN A 55 -14.48 11.14 -22.30
C GLN A 55 -15.76 10.54 -21.72
N ARG A 56 -15.88 10.46 -20.40
CA ARG A 56 -17.09 9.96 -19.72
C ARG A 56 -18.31 10.85 -20.01
N ALA A 57 -18.14 12.16 -19.96
CA ALA A 57 -19.21 13.11 -20.24
C ALA A 57 -19.71 13.03 -21.70
N ILE A 58 -18.80 13.01 -22.67
CA ILE A 58 -19.16 12.86 -24.09
C ILE A 58 -19.79 11.49 -24.36
N ALA A 59 -19.17 10.40 -23.90
CA ALA A 59 -19.69 9.04 -24.09
C ALA A 59 -21.11 8.86 -23.53
N SER A 60 -21.47 9.55 -22.44
CA SER A 60 -22.82 9.48 -21.86
C SER A 60 -23.93 9.98 -22.79
N GLN A 61 -23.61 10.79 -23.79
CA GLN A 61 -24.58 11.34 -24.74
C GLN A 61 -24.47 10.70 -26.14
N MET A 62 -23.55 9.75 -26.32
CA MET A 62 -23.38 9.05 -27.59
C MET A 62 -24.38 7.90 -27.74
N ALA A 63 -24.56 7.44 -28.98
CA ALA A 63 -25.32 6.23 -29.29
C ALA A 63 -24.69 4.97 -28.64
N ASP A 64 -25.52 3.95 -28.42
CA ASP A 64 -25.06 2.67 -27.87
C ASP A 64 -24.11 1.97 -28.84
N ALA A 65 -23.23 1.13 -28.28
CA ALA A 65 -22.46 0.19 -29.08
C ALA A 65 -23.37 -0.99 -29.49
N ILE A 66 -23.25 -1.44 -30.73
CA ILE A 66 -23.95 -2.62 -31.27
C ILE A 66 -22.90 -3.71 -31.47
N LEU A 67 -23.13 -4.88 -30.87
CA LEU A 67 -22.26 -6.03 -30.95
C LEU A 67 -23.06 -7.21 -31.49
N ASP A 68 -22.44 -7.97 -32.39
CA ASP A 68 -22.94 -9.28 -32.81
C ASP A 68 -22.27 -10.34 -31.92
N ARG A 69 -23.07 -11.17 -31.24
CA ARG A 69 -22.57 -12.24 -30.34
C ARG A 69 -22.95 -13.59 -30.89
N THR A 70 -21.94 -14.43 -31.13
CA THR A 70 -22.11 -15.80 -31.63
C THR A 70 -21.78 -16.79 -30.52
N THR A 71 -22.67 -17.75 -30.29
CA THR A 71 -22.44 -18.88 -29.37
C THR A 71 -22.57 -20.16 -30.16
N ILE A 72 -21.56 -21.03 -30.05
CA ILE A 72 -21.50 -22.32 -30.72
C ILE A 72 -21.48 -23.40 -29.63
N ASP A 73 -22.44 -24.31 -29.66
CA ASP A 73 -22.47 -25.51 -28.82
C ASP A 73 -22.13 -26.74 -29.68
N LEU A 74 -21.00 -27.37 -29.39
CA LEU A 74 -20.51 -28.57 -30.07
C LEU A 74 -20.85 -29.79 -29.24
N GLN A 75 -21.65 -30.68 -29.80
CA GLN A 75 -21.99 -31.96 -29.19
C GLN A 75 -20.96 -33.01 -29.61
N ALA A 76 -20.50 -33.82 -28.65
CA ALA A 76 -19.60 -34.94 -28.92
C ALA A 76 -20.01 -36.14 -28.09
N SER A 77 -20.04 -37.33 -28.68
CA SER A 77 -20.31 -38.58 -27.97
C SER A 77 -19.05 -39.44 -27.93
N THR A 78 -18.63 -39.87 -26.74
CA THR A 78 -17.46 -40.75 -26.56
C THR A 78 -17.67 -41.69 -25.38
N GLY A 79 -17.38 -42.98 -25.58
CA GLY A 79 -17.50 -43.99 -24.53
C GLY A 79 -18.89 -44.04 -23.88
N GLY A 80 -19.95 -43.84 -24.68
CA GLY A 80 -21.34 -43.83 -24.21
C GLY A 80 -21.76 -42.59 -23.41
N ARG A 81 -20.98 -41.51 -23.42
CA ARG A 81 -21.31 -40.23 -22.78
C ARG A 81 -21.42 -39.12 -23.82
N ASP A 82 -22.48 -38.34 -23.69
CA ASP A 82 -22.68 -37.12 -24.47
C ASP A 82 -22.07 -35.93 -23.73
N LEU A 83 -21.27 -35.15 -24.46
CA LEU A 83 -20.55 -33.98 -24.00
C LEU A 83 -20.99 -32.75 -24.79
N VAL A 84 -20.96 -31.59 -24.14
CA VAL A 84 -21.21 -30.30 -24.81
C VAL A 84 -20.02 -29.38 -24.55
N PHE A 85 -19.41 -28.91 -25.62
CA PHE A 85 -18.39 -27.86 -25.59
C PHE A 85 -19.01 -26.56 -26.08
N ARG A 86 -18.79 -25.46 -25.35
CA ARG A 86 -19.33 -24.14 -25.72
C ARG A 86 -18.21 -23.18 -26.09
N ALA A 87 -18.33 -22.56 -27.25
CA ALA A 87 -17.54 -21.40 -27.64
C ALA A 87 -18.44 -20.15 -27.69
N THR A 88 -17.92 -19.01 -27.28
CA THR A 88 -18.64 -17.73 -27.36
C THR A 88 -17.69 -16.66 -27.90
N GLY A 89 -18.13 -15.96 -28.94
CA GLY A 89 -17.42 -14.84 -29.54
C GLY A 89 -18.34 -13.63 -29.70
N SER A 90 -17.72 -12.48 -29.90
CA SER A 90 -18.42 -11.21 -30.05
C SER A 90 -17.61 -10.27 -30.92
N VAL A 91 -18.28 -9.56 -31.83
CA VAL A 91 -17.67 -8.56 -32.73
C VAL A 91 -18.42 -7.25 -32.62
N VAL A 92 -17.69 -6.13 -32.54
CA VAL A 92 -18.29 -4.79 -32.53
C VAL A 92 -18.72 -4.39 -33.94
N ARG A 93 -20.04 -4.41 -34.20
CA ARG A 93 -20.63 -3.96 -35.47
C ARG A 93 -20.72 -2.44 -35.57
N PHE A 94 -21.03 -1.78 -34.46
CA PHE A 94 -21.03 -0.33 -34.35
C PHE A 94 -20.46 0.10 -33.00
N PRO A 95 -19.37 0.86 -32.94
CA PRO A 95 -18.70 1.14 -31.67
C PRO A 95 -19.45 2.11 -30.77
N GLY A 96 -20.36 2.95 -31.30
CA GLY A 96 -21.09 3.93 -30.50
C GLY A 96 -20.17 4.71 -29.54
N PHE A 97 -20.56 4.78 -28.27
CA PHE A 97 -19.78 5.44 -27.21
C PHE A 97 -18.37 4.83 -26.96
N TYR A 98 -18.09 3.58 -27.36
CA TYR A 98 -16.74 3.00 -27.25
C TYR A 98 -15.69 3.75 -28.06
N ARG A 99 -16.10 4.50 -29.09
CA ARG A 99 -15.19 5.31 -29.88
C ARG A 99 -14.47 6.40 -29.05
N VAL A 100 -15.05 6.80 -27.92
CA VAL A 100 -14.48 7.81 -27.01
C VAL A 100 -14.04 7.19 -25.68
N ALA A 101 -14.83 6.26 -25.13
CA ALA A 101 -14.54 5.62 -23.84
C ALA A 101 -13.53 4.46 -23.93
N GLY A 102 -13.27 3.96 -25.15
CA GLY A 102 -12.58 2.69 -25.37
C GLY A 102 -13.50 1.49 -25.15
N SER A 103 -13.15 0.36 -25.77
CA SER A 103 -13.68 -0.97 -25.44
C SER A 103 -12.56 -1.79 -24.81
N SER A 104 -12.86 -2.50 -23.72
CA SER A 104 -11.96 -3.50 -23.15
C SER A 104 -12.12 -4.88 -23.78
N ALA A 105 -13.18 -5.10 -24.58
CA ALA A 105 -13.40 -6.35 -25.28
C ALA A 105 -12.63 -6.34 -26.60
N GLN A 106 -11.81 -7.38 -26.82
CA GLN A 106 -11.25 -7.69 -28.12
C GLN A 106 -12.30 -8.44 -28.93
N ASP A 107 -12.42 -8.11 -30.22
CA ASP A 107 -13.28 -8.86 -31.11
C ASP A 107 -12.80 -10.31 -31.18
N SER A 108 -13.73 -11.23 -30.98
CA SER A 108 -13.51 -12.67 -31.08
C SER A 108 -14.52 -13.19 -32.09
N LEU A 109 -14.08 -13.26 -33.35
CA LEU A 109 -14.89 -13.81 -34.43
C LEU A 109 -14.82 -15.34 -34.35
N LEU A 110 -15.98 -15.97 -34.24
CA LEU A 110 -16.11 -17.41 -34.41
C LEU A 110 -16.37 -17.73 -35.88
N PRO A 111 -15.98 -18.93 -36.36
CA PRO A 111 -16.31 -19.37 -37.72
C PRO A 111 -17.84 -19.41 -37.92
N GLU A 112 -18.28 -19.20 -39.16
CA GLU A 112 -19.66 -19.45 -39.54
C GLU A 112 -19.86 -20.97 -39.64
N ILE A 113 -20.85 -21.49 -38.90
CA ILE A 113 -21.22 -22.91 -38.93
C ILE A 113 -22.73 -23.05 -39.00
N GLY A 114 -23.21 -24.08 -39.70
CA GLY A 114 -24.62 -24.43 -39.77
C GLY A 114 -25.10 -25.18 -38.52
N GLU A 115 -26.37 -25.02 -38.16
CA GLU A 115 -27.00 -25.92 -37.18
C GLU A 115 -27.07 -27.33 -37.75
N GLY A 116 -26.59 -28.32 -36.99
CA GLY A 116 -26.57 -29.72 -37.39
C GLY A 116 -25.41 -30.11 -38.31
N GLU A 117 -24.45 -29.20 -38.54
CA GLU A 117 -23.23 -29.51 -39.28
C GLU A 117 -22.36 -30.52 -38.50
N GLU A 118 -21.96 -31.61 -39.16
CA GLU A 118 -21.06 -32.61 -38.59
C GLU A 118 -19.60 -32.15 -38.76
N ILE A 119 -18.86 -32.12 -37.65
CA ILE A 119 -17.47 -31.66 -37.61
C ILE A 119 -16.55 -32.87 -37.76
N GLY A 120 -15.64 -32.85 -38.75
CA GLY A 120 -14.64 -33.89 -38.96
C GLY A 120 -14.63 -34.57 -40.33
N ASP A 121 -15.57 -34.24 -41.22
CA ASP A 121 -15.52 -34.64 -42.63
C ASP A 121 -14.62 -33.69 -43.45
N ASP A 122 -14.11 -34.16 -44.60
CA ASP A 122 -13.23 -33.40 -45.53
C ASP A 122 -13.85 -32.06 -46.03
N ALA A 123 -15.13 -31.83 -45.77
CA ALA A 123 -15.87 -30.60 -46.11
C ALA A 123 -15.99 -29.57 -44.96
N SER A 124 -15.58 -29.92 -43.74
CA SER A 124 -15.74 -29.05 -42.56
C SER A 124 -14.49 -28.20 -42.29
N GLU A 125 -14.65 -26.88 -42.08
CA GLU A 125 -13.53 -25.98 -41.75
C GLU A 125 -12.99 -26.17 -40.32
N ILE A 126 -13.70 -26.94 -39.49
CA ILE A 126 -13.37 -27.18 -38.09
C ILE A 126 -12.94 -28.63 -37.92
N SER A 127 -11.81 -28.85 -37.25
CA SER A 127 -11.35 -30.18 -36.87
C SER A 127 -10.92 -30.21 -35.41
N LEU A 128 -11.03 -31.38 -34.78
CA LEU A 128 -10.52 -31.58 -33.42
C LEU A 128 -8.99 -31.56 -33.43
N ALA A 129 -8.40 -30.40 -33.14
CA ALA A 129 -6.95 -30.24 -33.07
C ALA A 129 -6.32 -30.91 -31.83
N GLY A 130 -7.08 -31.07 -30.73
CA GLY A 130 -6.63 -31.76 -29.53
C GLY A 130 -7.41 -31.36 -28.27
N VAL A 131 -7.31 -32.19 -27.23
CA VAL A 131 -7.98 -31.98 -25.94
C VAL A 131 -6.95 -31.61 -24.88
N LYS A 132 -7.13 -30.45 -24.22
CA LYS A 132 -6.27 -29.97 -23.13
C LYS A 132 -7.04 -29.94 -21.81
N PRO A 133 -6.79 -30.88 -20.88
CA PRO A 133 -7.43 -30.84 -19.57
C PRO A 133 -6.96 -29.62 -18.79
N GLN A 134 -7.90 -28.81 -18.29
CA GLN A 134 -7.61 -27.65 -17.44
C GLN A 134 -8.14 -27.89 -16.05
N ARG A 135 -7.26 -27.78 -15.05
CA ARG A 135 -7.65 -27.77 -13.64
C ARG A 135 -7.75 -26.33 -13.16
N HIS A 136 -8.88 -25.98 -12.59
CA HIS A 136 -9.11 -24.69 -11.94
C HIS A 136 -9.27 -24.88 -10.44
N VAL A 137 -8.92 -23.84 -9.68
CA VAL A 137 -9.17 -23.74 -8.24
C VAL A 137 -9.95 -22.45 -8.01
N THR A 138 -10.94 -22.49 -7.12
CA THR A 138 -11.70 -21.29 -6.77
C THR A 138 -10.79 -20.27 -6.11
N ALA A 139 -10.78 -19.05 -6.65
CA ALA A 139 -10.08 -17.94 -6.03
C ALA A 139 -10.90 -17.40 -4.85
N PRO A 140 -10.25 -16.94 -3.76
CA PRO A 140 -10.95 -16.25 -2.69
C PRO A 140 -11.52 -14.90 -3.19
N PRO A 141 -12.50 -14.31 -2.47
CA PRO A 141 -13.00 -12.98 -2.77
C PRO A 141 -11.87 -11.94 -2.86
N ALA A 142 -11.93 -11.09 -3.89
CA ALA A 142 -10.94 -10.05 -4.08
C ALA A 142 -10.96 -9.06 -2.90
N ARG A 143 -9.77 -8.63 -2.46
CA ARG A 143 -9.65 -7.57 -1.45
C ARG A 143 -10.18 -6.25 -2.00
N PHE A 144 -10.60 -5.38 -1.08
CA PHE A 144 -10.99 -4.02 -1.45
C PHE A 144 -9.80 -3.23 -1.99
N THR A 145 -10.05 -2.45 -3.03
CA THR A 145 -9.24 -1.29 -3.42
C THR A 145 -9.89 -0.04 -2.83
N GLU A 146 -9.23 1.11 -2.91
CA GLU A 146 -9.89 2.37 -2.50
C GLU A 146 -11.19 2.60 -3.29
N ALA A 147 -11.18 2.32 -4.60
CA ALA A 147 -12.36 2.49 -5.44
C ALA A 147 -13.49 1.51 -5.09
N SER A 148 -13.18 0.22 -4.90
CA SER A 148 -14.22 -0.76 -4.56
C SER A 148 -14.73 -0.61 -3.12
N LEU A 149 -13.91 -0.08 -2.21
CA LEU A 149 -14.39 0.26 -0.86
C LEU A 149 -15.31 1.49 -0.90
N ILE A 150 -14.98 2.53 -1.66
CA ILE A 150 -15.86 3.69 -1.83
C ILE A 150 -17.20 3.26 -2.43
N LYS A 151 -17.17 2.43 -3.48
CA LYS A 151 -18.38 1.86 -4.08
C LYS A 151 -19.22 1.10 -3.04
N ARG A 152 -18.58 0.29 -2.20
CA ARG A 152 -19.27 -0.46 -1.14
C ARG A 152 -19.87 0.47 -0.07
N LEU A 153 -19.17 1.53 0.31
CA LEU A 153 -19.67 2.55 1.24
C LEU A 153 -20.90 3.26 0.68
N GLU A 154 -20.86 3.63 -0.60
CA GLU A 154 -22.00 4.24 -1.32
C GLU A 154 -23.21 3.30 -1.39
N GLU A 155 -23.01 2.03 -1.77
CA GLU A 155 -24.07 0.99 -1.80
C GLU A 155 -24.73 0.77 -0.43
N GLU A 156 -23.95 0.89 0.65
CA GLU A 156 -24.43 0.73 2.03
C GLU A 156 -24.96 2.05 2.63
N GLY A 157 -24.96 3.16 1.89
CA GLY A 157 -25.43 4.47 2.36
C GLY A 157 -24.52 5.15 3.40
N ILE A 158 -23.27 4.69 3.52
CA ILE A 158 -22.30 5.16 4.52
C ILE A 158 -21.37 6.20 3.90
N GLY A 159 -21.25 7.35 4.54
CA GLY A 159 -20.47 8.47 4.03
C GLY A 159 -21.14 9.22 2.89
N ARG A 160 -20.48 10.28 2.42
CA ARG A 160 -20.94 11.21 1.39
C ARG A 160 -19.77 11.55 0.47
N PRO A 161 -20.00 12.16 -0.72
CA PRO A 161 -18.92 12.56 -1.62
C PRO A 161 -17.80 13.38 -0.95
N SER A 162 -18.13 14.16 0.08
CA SER A 162 -17.18 14.93 0.87
C SER A 162 -16.34 14.09 1.85
N THR A 163 -16.78 12.88 2.23
CA THR A 163 -16.16 12.07 3.29
C THR A 163 -15.46 10.81 2.79
N TYR A 164 -15.74 10.32 1.58
CA TYR A 164 -15.10 9.11 1.04
C TYR A 164 -13.56 9.14 1.09
N ALA A 165 -12.92 10.14 0.46
CA ALA A 165 -11.47 10.24 0.45
C ALA A 165 -10.87 10.49 1.85
N PRO A 166 -11.43 11.39 2.69
CA PRO A 166 -10.99 11.54 4.08
C PRO A 166 -11.08 10.27 4.92
N THR A 167 -12.14 9.47 4.78
CA THR A 167 -12.31 8.20 5.50
C THR A 167 -11.20 7.22 5.14
N ILE A 168 -10.98 7.01 3.84
CA ILE A 168 -9.91 6.15 3.31
C ILE A 168 -8.52 6.62 3.76
N SER A 169 -8.29 7.95 3.75
CA SER A 169 -7.04 8.53 4.23
C SER A 169 -6.86 8.32 5.75
N THR A 170 -7.92 8.45 6.53
CA THR A 170 -7.88 8.36 8.00
C THR A 170 -7.56 6.94 8.45
N ILE A 171 -8.19 5.92 7.88
CA ILE A 171 -7.93 4.52 8.24
C ILE A 171 -6.49 4.09 7.88
N GLN A 172 -5.91 4.68 6.83
CA GLN A 172 -4.52 4.46 6.44
C GLN A 172 -3.54 5.20 7.36
N GLN A 173 -3.80 6.48 7.64
CA GLN A 173 -2.94 7.30 8.52
C GLN A 173 -2.90 6.78 9.96
N ARG A 174 -3.99 6.18 10.45
CA ARG A 174 -4.08 5.55 11.77
C ARG A 174 -3.62 4.09 11.77
N GLU A 175 -3.09 3.60 10.64
CA GLU A 175 -2.56 2.25 10.48
C GLU A 175 -3.57 1.14 10.79
N TYR A 176 -4.88 1.37 10.57
CA TYR A 176 -5.90 0.32 10.64
C TYR A 176 -5.94 -0.51 9.36
N ALA A 177 -5.58 0.11 8.24
CA ALA A 177 -5.40 -0.56 6.96
C ALA A 177 -4.15 -0.04 6.25
N VAL A 178 -3.52 -0.87 5.43
CA VAL A 178 -2.36 -0.52 4.62
C VAL A 178 -2.61 -0.84 3.15
N LYS A 179 -2.09 0.01 2.27
CA LYS A 179 -2.18 -0.19 0.82
C LYS A 179 -0.99 -1.01 0.33
N LYS A 180 -1.23 -2.20 -0.21
CA LYS A 180 -0.20 -3.07 -0.82
C LYS A 180 -0.66 -3.49 -2.21
N LYS A 181 0.12 -3.17 -3.25
CA LYS A 181 -0.20 -3.47 -4.66
C LYS A 181 -1.62 -3.05 -5.08
N GLY A 182 -2.10 -1.90 -4.58
CA GLY A 182 -3.42 -1.34 -4.92
C GLY A 182 -4.59 -1.85 -4.06
N ALA A 183 -4.42 -2.95 -3.32
CA ALA A 183 -5.41 -3.44 -2.36
C ALA A 183 -5.21 -2.79 -0.99
N LEU A 184 -6.30 -2.66 -0.23
CA LEU A 184 -6.34 -2.29 1.17
C LEU A 184 -6.37 -3.57 2.01
N LEU A 185 -5.42 -3.68 2.93
CA LEU A 185 -5.29 -4.82 3.83
C LEU A 185 -5.47 -4.35 5.26
N PRO A 186 -6.28 -5.02 6.08
CA PRO A 186 -6.36 -4.70 7.50
C PRO A 186 -5.00 -4.95 8.15
N THR A 187 -4.69 -4.19 9.20
CA THR A 187 -3.58 -4.49 10.10
C THR A 187 -4.09 -5.25 11.32
N TYR A 188 -3.19 -5.88 12.07
CA TYR A 188 -3.55 -6.51 13.34
C TYR A 188 -4.16 -5.51 14.35
N VAL A 189 -3.72 -4.24 14.32
CA VAL A 189 -4.32 -3.18 15.14
C VAL A 189 -5.74 -2.87 14.67
N GLY A 190 -5.97 -2.78 13.35
CA GLY A 190 -7.30 -2.63 12.78
C GLY A 190 -8.24 -3.77 13.19
N MET A 191 -7.76 -5.01 13.13
CA MET A 191 -8.52 -6.18 13.57
C MET A 191 -8.83 -6.17 15.06
N ALA A 192 -7.86 -5.79 15.90
CA ALA A 192 -8.06 -5.68 17.34
C ALA A 192 -9.16 -4.67 17.68
N VAL A 193 -9.13 -3.50 17.03
CA VAL A 193 -10.16 -2.47 17.21
C VAL A 193 -11.53 -2.97 16.76
N ILE A 194 -11.63 -3.60 15.57
CA ILE A 194 -12.91 -4.13 15.09
C ILE A 194 -13.43 -5.28 15.97
N HIS A 195 -12.55 -6.15 16.49
CA HIS A 195 -12.95 -7.22 17.41
C HIS A 195 -13.55 -6.63 18.70
N LEU A 196 -12.88 -5.63 19.29
CA LEU A 196 -13.36 -4.92 20.47
C LEU A 196 -14.72 -4.24 20.19
N LEU A 197 -14.82 -3.49 19.09
CA LEU A 197 -16.06 -2.79 18.75
C LEU A 197 -17.20 -3.77 18.45
N ARG A 198 -16.95 -4.92 17.82
CA ARG A 198 -17.97 -5.96 17.60
C ARG A 198 -18.46 -6.60 18.89
N ARG A 199 -17.59 -6.76 19.89
CA ARG A 199 -17.95 -7.39 21.16
C ARG A 199 -18.73 -6.45 22.07
N HIS A 200 -18.32 -5.17 22.13
CA HIS A 200 -18.82 -4.22 23.12
C HIS A 200 -19.72 -3.13 22.54
N PHE A 201 -19.55 -2.76 21.26
CA PHE A 201 -20.23 -1.63 20.63
C PHE A 201 -20.81 -2.01 19.25
N SER A 202 -21.30 -3.25 19.10
CA SER A 202 -21.76 -3.81 17.82
C SER A 202 -22.79 -2.93 17.11
N HIS A 203 -23.71 -2.35 17.89
CA HIS A 203 -24.73 -1.43 17.40
C HIS A 203 -24.13 -0.21 16.68
N TYR A 204 -23.06 0.39 17.21
CA TYR A 204 -22.45 1.62 16.68
C TYR A 204 -21.56 1.39 15.45
N ILE A 205 -21.25 0.14 15.12
CA ILE A 205 -20.51 -0.25 13.92
C ILE A 205 -21.36 -1.02 12.92
N ASP A 206 -22.66 -1.16 13.20
CA ASP A 206 -23.61 -1.72 12.25
C ASP A 206 -23.77 -0.78 11.05
N LEU A 207 -23.85 -1.39 9.86
CA LEU A 207 -23.91 -0.63 8.62
C LEU A 207 -25.23 0.16 8.54
N LYS A 208 -26.35 -0.44 8.96
CA LYS A 208 -27.65 0.23 8.92
C LYS A 208 -27.72 1.35 9.95
N PHE A 209 -27.15 1.17 11.14
CA PHE A 209 -27.04 2.26 12.12
C PHE A 209 -26.27 3.45 11.52
N THR A 210 -25.11 3.18 10.92
CA THR A 210 -24.27 4.24 10.33
C THR A 210 -25.01 4.96 9.19
N ALA A 211 -25.68 4.22 8.31
CA ALA A 211 -26.49 4.81 7.24
C ALA A 211 -27.63 5.69 7.78
N ARG A 212 -28.36 5.24 8.82
CA ARG A 212 -29.40 6.04 9.48
C ARG A 212 -28.85 7.34 10.09
N MET A 213 -27.64 7.30 10.66
CA MET A 213 -27.01 8.52 11.19
C MET A 213 -26.72 9.53 10.07
N GLU A 214 -26.24 9.07 8.92
CA GLU A 214 -26.00 9.92 7.76
C GLU A 214 -27.32 10.51 7.20
N GLU A 215 -28.39 9.71 7.13
CA GLU A 215 -29.74 10.19 6.77
C GLU A 215 -30.26 11.24 7.77
N GLY A 216 -30.09 11.01 9.07
CA GLY A 216 -30.46 11.98 10.10
C GLY A 216 -29.73 13.32 9.96
N LEU A 217 -28.44 13.30 9.59
CA LEU A 217 -27.69 14.52 9.30
C LEU A 217 -28.20 15.24 8.05
N ASP A 218 -28.62 14.50 7.01
CA ASP A 218 -29.25 15.07 5.82
C ASP A 218 -30.61 15.70 6.15
N ASP A 219 -31.41 15.07 7.01
CA ASP A 219 -32.69 15.61 7.46
C ASP A 219 -32.52 16.87 8.33
N ILE A 220 -31.47 16.94 9.15
CA ILE A 220 -31.09 18.18 9.85
C ILE A 220 -30.73 19.27 8.85
N ALA A 221 -29.91 18.97 7.84
CA ALA A 221 -29.52 19.93 6.81
C ALA A 221 -30.73 20.42 5.99
N ALA A 222 -31.74 19.57 5.79
CA ALA A 222 -33.01 19.91 5.14
C ALA A 222 -34.01 20.62 6.07
N GLY A 223 -33.69 20.79 7.36
CA GLY A 223 -34.57 21.42 8.34
C GLY A 223 -35.75 20.55 8.80
N LYS A 224 -35.71 19.24 8.54
CA LYS A 224 -36.75 18.27 8.92
C LYS A 224 -36.56 17.69 10.32
N LEU A 225 -35.34 17.72 10.84
CA LEU A 225 -34.98 17.16 12.14
C LEU A 225 -34.22 18.19 12.98
N ASP A 226 -34.56 18.29 14.27
CA ASP A 226 -33.85 19.17 15.19
C ASP A 226 -32.48 18.59 15.58
N ARG A 227 -31.44 19.41 15.44
CA ARG A 227 -30.05 19.01 15.72
C ARG A 227 -29.82 18.63 17.18
N ARG A 228 -30.46 19.31 18.14
CA ARG A 228 -30.25 19.02 19.57
C ARG A 228 -30.95 17.72 19.95
N ALA A 229 -32.19 17.55 19.51
CA ALA A 229 -32.95 16.32 19.71
C ALA A 229 -32.21 15.09 19.16
N PHE A 230 -31.65 15.20 17.94
CA PHE A 230 -30.83 14.13 17.36
C PHE A 230 -29.59 13.79 18.20
N LEU A 231 -28.85 14.80 18.65
CA LEU A 231 -27.66 14.59 19.49
C LEU A 231 -28.01 14.03 20.88
N ASP A 232 -29.12 14.47 21.47
CA ASP A 232 -29.59 13.97 22.76
C ASP A 232 -30.02 12.50 22.65
N SER A 233 -30.77 12.12 21.61
CA SER A 233 -31.13 10.71 21.35
C SER A 233 -29.87 9.86 21.13
N PHE A 234 -28.95 10.27 20.25
CA PHE A 234 -27.70 9.53 20.01
C PHE A 234 -26.85 9.35 21.28
N TYR A 235 -26.72 10.40 22.09
CA TYR A 235 -25.80 10.38 23.23
C TYR A 235 -26.42 9.79 24.50
N LYS A 236 -27.66 10.16 24.83
CA LYS A 236 -28.35 9.79 26.08
C LYS A 236 -29.36 8.66 25.91
N GLY A 237 -29.72 8.35 24.67
CA GLY A 237 -30.82 7.46 24.33
C GLY A 237 -32.14 8.20 24.20
N ASP A 238 -33.18 7.47 23.85
CA ASP A 238 -34.53 8.00 23.71
C ASP A 238 -35.60 7.06 24.28
N ASP A 239 -36.83 7.59 24.38
CA ASP A 239 -37.99 6.86 24.88
C ASP A 239 -38.46 5.76 23.91
N ALA A 240 -37.92 5.71 22.69
CA ALA A 240 -38.20 4.68 21.70
C ALA A 240 -37.32 3.42 21.89
N GLY A 241 -36.41 3.44 22.87
CA GLY A 241 -35.63 2.28 23.29
C GLY A 241 -34.18 2.27 22.79
N GLU A 242 -33.69 3.35 22.18
CA GLU A 242 -32.24 3.48 21.95
C GLU A 242 -31.54 3.80 23.28
N GLU A 243 -30.53 3.01 23.64
CA GLU A 243 -29.81 3.13 24.92
C GLU A 243 -28.98 4.43 25.01
N GLY A 244 -28.47 4.91 23.88
CA GLY A 244 -27.53 6.04 23.81
C GLY A 244 -26.08 5.65 24.12
N LEU A 245 -25.15 6.41 23.53
CA LEU A 245 -23.72 6.11 23.60
C LEU A 245 -23.17 6.19 25.04
N SER A 246 -23.65 7.13 25.86
CA SER A 246 -23.11 7.32 27.21
C SER A 246 -23.37 6.10 28.10
N ARG A 247 -24.59 5.55 28.06
CA ARG A 247 -24.98 4.37 28.85
C ARG A 247 -24.27 3.12 28.36
N ALA A 248 -24.14 2.95 27.04
CA ALA A 248 -23.36 1.86 26.46
C ALA A 248 -21.88 1.90 26.93
N ILE A 249 -21.26 3.08 26.96
CA ILE A 249 -19.89 3.23 27.49
C ILE A 249 -19.83 2.88 28.97
N GLU A 250 -20.75 3.38 29.80
CA GLU A 250 -20.78 3.10 31.24
C GLU A 250 -20.91 1.60 31.54
N ARG A 251 -21.72 0.88 30.74
CA ARG A 251 -21.90 -0.57 30.88
C ARG A 251 -20.69 -1.36 30.41
N GLU A 252 -20.18 -1.05 29.22
CA GLU A 252 -19.21 -1.90 28.53
C GLU A 252 -17.78 -1.63 28.99
N LEU A 253 -17.40 -0.37 29.18
CA LEU A 253 -16.02 0.05 29.44
C LEU A 253 -15.35 -0.69 30.62
N PRO A 254 -16.02 -0.96 31.76
CA PRO A 254 -15.43 -1.72 32.85
C PRO A 254 -15.08 -3.17 32.50
N GLY A 255 -15.78 -3.77 31.53
CA GLY A 255 -15.59 -5.14 31.06
C GLY A 255 -14.69 -5.28 29.84
N ILE A 256 -14.14 -4.18 29.31
CA ILE A 256 -13.25 -4.22 28.15
C ILE A 256 -11.87 -4.70 28.58
N GLU A 257 -11.53 -5.91 28.15
CA GLU A 257 -10.19 -6.46 28.32
C GLU A 257 -9.25 -6.03 27.18
N TYR A 258 -7.96 -6.24 27.41
CA TYR A 258 -6.96 -6.01 26.38
C TYR A 258 -7.22 -6.94 25.17
N PRO A 259 -7.18 -6.44 23.92
CA PRO A 259 -7.60 -7.19 22.74
C PRO A 259 -7.06 -8.62 22.66
N ASP A 260 -8.00 -9.54 22.50
CA ASP A 260 -7.77 -10.98 22.33
C ASP A 260 -8.44 -11.45 21.04
N ILE A 261 -7.64 -11.73 20.01
CA ILE A 261 -8.20 -12.13 18.70
C ILE A 261 -8.06 -13.65 18.58
N PRO A 262 -9.16 -14.43 18.61
CA PRO A 262 -9.08 -15.87 18.47
C PRO A 262 -8.57 -16.25 17.07
N LEU A 263 -7.62 -17.18 17.01
CA LEU A 263 -7.04 -17.67 15.76
C LEU A 263 -7.49 -19.11 15.45
N GLY A 264 -7.71 -19.93 16.48
CA GLY A 264 -8.13 -21.32 16.36
C GLY A 264 -7.47 -22.19 17.42
N VAL A 265 -7.25 -23.46 17.10
CA VAL A 265 -6.59 -24.44 17.98
C VAL A 265 -5.31 -24.92 17.30
N ASP A 266 -4.22 -25.02 18.05
CA ASP A 266 -3.01 -25.67 17.59
C ASP A 266 -3.24 -27.19 17.53
N SER A 267 -3.16 -27.76 16.34
CA SER A 267 -3.36 -29.21 16.12
C SER A 267 -2.33 -30.08 16.82
N ARG A 268 -1.17 -29.53 17.20
CA ARG A 268 -0.07 -30.27 17.86
C ARG A 268 -0.26 -30.37 19.36
N THR A 269 -0.77 -29.31 19.99
CA THR A 269 -0.91 -29.22 21.45
C THR A 269 -2.36 -29.30 21.93
N GLY A 270 -3.34 -29.12 21.04
CA GLY A 270 -4.76 -29.03 21.37
C GLY A 270 -5.15 -27.74 22.11
N LYS A 271 -4.21 -26.79 22.26
CA LYS A 271 -4.43 -25.53 22.98
C LYS A 271 -4.91 -24.43 22.05
N GLU A 272 -5.65 -23.49 22.60
CA GLU A 272 -6.13 -22.32 21.86
C GLU A 272 -4.98 -21.40 21.44
N LEU A 273 -5.07 -20.93 20.20
CA LEU A 273 -4.21 -19.92 19.62
C LEU A 273 -4.94 -18.59 19.55
N ARG A 274 -4.27 -17.53 20.03
CA ARG A 274 -4.80 -16.17 20.01
C ARG A 274 -3.75 -15.17 19.58
N VAL A 275 -4.17 -14.12 18.88
CA VAL A 275 -3.31 -12.98 18.53
C VAL A 275 -3.50 -11.88 19.57
N ARG A 276 -2.38 -11.45 20.14
CA ARG A 276 -2.30 -10.42 21.18
C ARG A 276 -1.54 -9.22 20.65
N ILE A 277 -2.01 -8.02 21.00
CA ILE A 277 -1.29 -6.78 20.69
C ILE A 277 -0.33 -6.47 21.86
N GLY A 278 0.97 -6.39 21.62
CA GLY A 278 1.93 -5.95 22.63
C GLY A 278 2.11 -4.44 22.60
N ARG A 279 2.84 -3.90 23.57
CA ARG A 279 3.23 -2.47 23.58
C ARG A 279 4.01 -2.06 22.33
N ASN A 280 4.85 -2.96 21.82
CA ASN A 280 5.75 -2.70 20.70
C ASN A 280 5.45 -3.57 19.47
N TYR A 281 4.94 -4.78 19.66
CA TYR A 281 4.77 -5.77 18.59
C TYR A 281 3.56 -6.65 18.82
N VAL A 282 3.01 -7.18 17.74
CA VAL A 282 1.94 -8.18 17.78
C VAL A 282 2.57 -9.56 17.92
N TYR A 283 1.93 -10.44 18.69
CA TYR A 283 2.42 -11.79 18.91
C TYR A 283 1.27 -12.79 18.92
N VAL A 284 1.55 -14.02 18.53
CA VAL A 284 0.66 -15.15 18.77
C VAL A 284 0.96 -15.76 20.14
N GLN A 285 -0.08 -16.22 20.81
CA GLN A 285 -0.03 -16.91 22.09
C GLN A 285 -0.73 -18.27 21.96
N CYS A 286 -0.13 -19.33 22.52
CA CYS A 286 -0.72 -20.66 22.64
C CYS A 286 -0.94 -21.00 24.13
N GLY A 287 -2.19 -21.27 24.50
CA GLY A 287 -2.60 -21.46 25.90
C GLY A 287 -2.71 -20.16 26.70
N ASP A 288 -2.95 -20.30 28.00
CA ASP A 288 -3.20 -19.20 28.94
C ASP A 288 -2.14 -19.13 30.06
N GLY A 289 -2.12 -17.99 30.76
CA GLY A 289 -1.25 -17.76 31.91
C GLY A 289 0.22 -17.49 31.55
N ASP A 290 1.08 -17.68 32.55
CA ASP A 290 2.53 -17.40 32.45
C ASP A 290 3.28 -18.50 31.66
N GLU A 291 2.72 -19.70 31.60
CA GLU A 291 3.27 -20.82 30.83
C GLU A 291 2.92 -20.77 29.33
N ALA A 292 2.10 -19.81 28.91
CA ALA A 292 1.69 -19.68 27.52
C ALA A 292 2.90 -19.44 26.60
N GLN A 293 3.00 -20.24 25.54
CA GLN A 293 4.02 -20.00 24.51
C GLN A 293 3.62 -18.76 23.70
N ARG A 294 4.60 -17.92 23.36
CA ARG A 294 4.37 -16.63 22.70
C ARG A 294 5.42 -16.38 21.63
N ALA A 295 5.03 -16.09 20.40
CA ALA A 295 5.94 -15.76 19.31
C ALA A 295 5.55 -14.46 18.63
N THR A 296 6.54 -13.59 18.37
CA THR A 296 6.29 -12.31 17.70
C THR A 296 5.89 -12.55 16.25
N LEU A 297 4.87 -11.84 15.78
CA LEU A 297 4.46 -11.88 14.38
C LEU A 297 5.35 -10.95 13.54
N PRO A 298 5.81 -11.40 12.35
CA PRO A 298 6.45 -10.52 11.38
C PRO A 298 5.53 -9.36 10.96
N VAL A 299 6.09 -8.17 10.76
CA VAL A 299 5.32 -6.97 10.39
C VAL A 299 4.68 -7.02 9.00
N ASP A 300 5.18 -7.90 8.14
CA ASP A 300 4.73 -8.09 6.77
C ASP A 300 3.84 -9.32 6.58
N LEU A 301 3.69 -10.14 7.63
CA LEU A 301 2.75 -11.26 7.65
C LEU A 301 1.33 -10.71 7.58
N LEU A 302 0.58 -11.14 6.56
CA LEU A 302 -0.81 -10.72 6.41
C LEU A 302 -1.70 -11.56 7.33
N ILE A 303 -2.82 -10.97 7.76
CA ILE A 303 -3.77 -11.65 8.64
C ILE A 303 -4.34 -12.91 8.00
N ASP A 304 -4.62 -12.90 6.69
CA ASP A 304 -5.14 -14.07 5.98
C ASP A 304 -4.06 -15.13 5.68
N GLU A 305 -2.78 -14.78 5.81
CA GLU A 305 -1.66 -15.73 5.76
C GLU A 305 -1.37 -16.35 7.14
N LEU A 306 -1.93 -15.78 8.22
CA LEU A 306 -1.80 -16.31 9.57
C LEU A 306 -2.88 -17.37 9.80
N THR A 307 -2.55 -18.62 9.52
CA THR A 307 -3.35 -19.78 9.91
C THR A 307 -2.91 -20.33 11.27
N PRO A 308 -3.72 -21.19 11.93
CA PRO A 308 -3.29 -21.90 13.15
C PRO A 308 -1.96 -22.65 12.98
N GLU A 309 -1.76 -23.31 11.84
CA GLU A 309 -0.52 -24.03 11.52
C GLU A 309 0.65 -23.06 11.40
N ARG A 310 0.44 -21.93 10.71
CA ARG A 310 1.48 -20.91 10.56
C ARG A 310 1.85 -20.29 11.91
N ALA A 311 0.88 -20.11 12.80
CA ALA A 311 1.13 -19.68 14.17
C ALA A 311 1.94 -20.70 14.98
N ALA A 312 1.59 -21.99 14.87
CA ALA A 312 2.34 -23.08 15.50
C ALA A 312 3.80 -23.12 15.02
N ASP A 313 4.04 -22.93 13.71
CA ASP A 313 5.39 -22.85 13.16
C ASP A 313 6.20 -21.68 13.76
N LEU A 314 5.57 -20.52 13.97
CA LEU A 314 6.24 -19.37 14.58
C LEU A 314 6.61 -19.62 16.04
N LEU A 315 5.74 -20.31 16.79
CA LEU A 315 6.00 -20.70 18.18
C LEU A 315 7.15 -21.69 18.27
N GLU A 316 7.18 -22.69 17.40
CA GLU A 316 8.24 -23.67 17.34
C GLU A 316 9.58 -23.03 16.91
N ALA A 317 9.56 -22.18 15.88
CA ALA A 317 10.75 -21.47 15.43
C ALA A 317 11.33 -20.57 16.54
N ARG A 318 10.46 -19.93 17.34
CA ARG A 318 10.89 -19.20 18.53
C ARG A 318 11.56 -20.11 19.54
N ASP A 319 10.98 -21.26 19.85
CA ASP A 319 11.56 -22.17 20.85
C ASP A 319 12.93 -22.69 20.43
N ARG A 320 13.09 -23.07 19.15
CA ARG A 320 14.39 -23.42 18.58
C ARG A 320 15.39 -22.27 18.68
N SER A 321 14.94 -21.03 18.43
CA SER A 321 15.82 -19.84 18.46
C SER A 321 16.41 -19.52 19.84
N ARG A 322 15.85 -20.07 20.93
CA ARG A 322 16.35 -19.88 22.29
C ARG A 322 17.56 -20.76 22.61
N VAL A 323 17.91 -21.71 21.74
CA VAL A 323 19.14 -22.49 21.87
C VAL A 323 20.29 -21.69 21.26
N PRO A 324 21.39 -21.45 21.99
CA PRO A 324 22.53 -20.73 21.44
C PRO A 324 23.22 -21.56 20.35
N ILE A 325 23.67 -20.90 19.28
CA ILE A 325 24.45 -21.53 18.21
C ILE A 325 25.94 -21.71 18.59
N GLY A 326 26.35 -21.10 19.70
CA GLY A 326 27.70 -21.19 20.26
C GLY A 326 27.94 -20.04 21.24
N SER A 327 29.20 -19.82 21.60
CA SER A 327 29.63 -18.73 22.46
C SER A 327 30.66 -17.87 21.76
N ASP A 328 30.66 -16.59 22.08
CA ASP A 328 31.67 -15.64 21.64
C ASP A 328 33.01 -15.91 22.35
N PRO A 329 34.13 -16.16 21.64
CA PRO A 329 35.42 -16.46 22.27
C PRO A 329 35.99 -15.33 23.12
N GLU A 330 35.68 -14.06 22.80
CA GLU A 330 36.22 -12.91 23.53
C GLU A 330 35.47 -12.64 24.84
N SER A 331 34.13 -12.66 24.80
CA SER A 331 33.28 -12.34 25.96
C SER A 331 32.80 -13.56 26.74
N GLY A 332 32.87 -14.77 26.17
CA GLY A 332 32.29 -16.00 26.71
C GLY A 332 30.76 -16.04 26.66
N LEU A 333 30.10 -15.03 26.08
CA LEU A 333 28.65 -14.91 26.08
C LEU A 333 28.01 -15.80 24.99
N PRO A 334 26.83 -16.38 25.26
CA PRO A 334 26.11 -17.18 24.25
C PRO A 334 25.62 -16.32 23.10
N ILE A 335 25.62 -16.89 21.88
CA ILE A 335 25.11 -16.25 20.67
C ILE A 335 23.82 -16.94 20.24
N PHE A 336 22.78 -16.15 20.00
CA PHE A 336 21.46 -16.63 19.59
C PHE A 336 21.08 -16.11 18.21
N VAL A 337 20.38 -16.92 17.42
CA VAL A 337 19.71 -16.51 16.17
C VAL A 337 18.21 -16.38 16.45
N LEU A 338 17.77 -15.19 16.87
CA LEU A 338 16.40 -14.93 17.30
C LEU A 338 15.52 -14.44 16.14
N ILE A 339 14.21 -14.69 16.24
CA ILE A 339 13.23 -14.20 15.27
C ILE A 339 12.49 -13.01 15.88
N GLY A 340 12.57 -11.88 15.18
CA GLY A 340 11.91 -10.64 15.56
C GLY A 340 10.82 -10.22 14.57
N PRO A 341 10.15 -9.11 14.88
CA PRO A 341 9.07 -8.55 14.05
C PRO A 341 9.57 -8.10 12.66
N TYR A 342 10.86 -7.77 12.54
CA TYR A 342 11.48 -7.31 11.28
C TYR A 342 12.30 -8.40 10.59
N GLY A 343 12.17 -9.66 11.02
CA GLY A 343 12.97 -10.78 10.55
C GLY A 343 13.99 -11.27 11.58
N PRO A 344 14.83 -12.24 11.19
CA PRO A 344 15.81 -12.82 12.09
C PRO A 344 16.96 -11.87 12.42
N TYR A 345 17.54 -12.05 13.59
CA TYR A 345 18.65 -11.25 14.09
C TYR A 345 19.54 -12.06 15.04
N LEU A 346 20.83 -11.75 15.03
CA LEU A 346 21.78 -12.25 16.00
C LEU A 346 21.69 -11.44 17.29
N GLN A 347 21.84 -12.12 18.42
CA GLN A 347 22.00 -11.50 19.73
C GLN A 347 23.20 -12.11 20.47
N LEU A 348 24.08 -11.26 20.98
CA LEU A 348 25.19 -11.64 21.85
C LEU A 348 24.78 -11.45 23.33
N GLY A 349 24.72 -12.55 24.06
CA GLY A 349 24.30 -12.62 25.45
C GLY A 349 22.78 -12.64 25.65
N GLU A 350 22.38 -12.88 26.89
CA GLU A 350 20.97 -12.83 27.30
C GLU A 350 20.51 -11.40 27.64
N VAL A 351 19.20 -11.18 27.64
CA VAL A 351 18.62 -9.91 28.11
C VAL A 351 18.51 -9.97 29.63
N VAL A 352 19.28 -9.14 30.33
CA VAL A 352 19.23 -8.99 31.79
C VAL A 352 18.38 -7.78 32.14
N ASP A 353 17.42 -7.94 33.05
CA ASP A 353 16.55 -6.82 33.48
C ASP A 353 17.37 -5.73 34.18
N GLY A 354 17.14 -4.47 33.81
CA GLY A 354 17.95 -3.32 34.25
C GLY A 354 19.40 -3.28 33.73
N GLY A 355 19.84 -4.26 32.94
CA GLY A 355 21.19 -4.34 32.37
C GLY A 355 21.38 -3.57 31.04
N PRO A 356 22.62 -3.51 30.52
CA PRO A 356 22.87 -2.99 29.19
C PRO A 356 22.18 -3.86 28.13
N LYS A 357 21.68 -3.23 27.05
CA LYS A 357 21.05 -3.98 25.96
C LYS A 357 22.09 -4.86 25.27
N PRO A 358 21.80 -6.15 25.01
CA PRO A 358 22.73 -7.03 24.32
C PRO A 358 22.99 -6.51 22.90
N LYS A 359 24.18 -6.78 22.38
CA LYS A 359 24.54 -6.43 21.00
C LYS A 359 23.66 -7.25 20.05
N ARG A 360 23.07 -6.59 19.07
CA ARG A 360 22.18 -7.23 18.08
C ARG A 360 22.56 -6.84 16.66
N VAL A 361 22.47 -7.79 15.76
CA VAL A 361 22.72 -7.58 14.33
C VAL A 361 21.57 -8.18 13.54
N SER A 362 20.84 -7.37 12.78
CA SER A 362 19.75 -7.86 11.93
C SER A 362 20.33 -8.60 10.74
N LEU A 363 19.75 -9.76 10.41
CA LEU A 363 20.17 -10.56 9.25
C LEU A 363 19.44 -10.18 7.96
N GLY A 364 18.53 -9.20 8.03
CA GLY A 364 17.64 -8.83 6.92
C GLY A 364 16.37 -9.69 6.86
N ARG A 365 15.40 -9.22 6.09
CA ARG A 365 14.11 -9.91 5.89
C ARG A 365 14.29 -11.06 4.90
N GLY A 366 13.62 -12.18 5.16
CA GLY A 366 13.63 -13.34 4.26
C GLY A 366 14.88 -14.20 4.37
N THR A 367 15.87 -13.82 5.17
CA THR A 367 17.03 -14.66 5.47
C THR A 367 16.57 -15.90 6.23
N ASP A 368 17.04 -17.06 5.81
CA ASP A 368 16.78 -18.32 6.50
C ASP A 368 17.70 -18.42 7.73
N PRO A 369 17.14 -18.44 8.96
CA PRO A 369 17.92 -18.53 10.19
C PRO A 369 18.78 -19.81 10.27
N SER A 370 18.36 -20.89 9.61
CA SER A 370 19.06 -22.17 9.65
C SER A 370 20.39 -22.18 8.90
N ARG A 371 20.61 -21.18 8.03
CA ARG A 371 21.85 -21.03 7.25
C ARG A 371 22.94 -20.25 7.99
N VAL A 372 22.69 -19.82 9.22
CA VAL A 372 23.62 -19.00 9.99
C VAL A 372 24.39 -19.91 10.94
N ASP A 373 25.64 -20.18 10.60
CA ASP A 373 26.58 -20.88 11.48
C ASP A 373 27.29 -19.93 12.46
N LEU A 374 28.06 -20.52 13.39
CA LEU A 374 28.81 -19.78 14.40
C LEU A 374 29.85 -18.85 13.79
N GLU A 375 30.53 -19.28 12.71
CA GLU A 375 31.56 -18.49 12.05
C GLU A 375 30.98 -17.20 11.44
N LEU A 376 29.90 -17.33 10.67
CA LEU A 376 29.19 -16.19 10.10
C LEU A 376 28.62 -15.29 11.19
N ALA A 377 28.10 -15.87 12.28
CA ALA A 377 27.55 -15.10 13.39
C ALA A 377 28.63 -14.25 14.08
N LEU A 378 29.81 -14.80 14.34
CA LEU A 378 30.94 -14.06 14.92
C LEU A 378 31.38 -12.92 13.99
N ARG A 379 31.50 -13.20 12.69
CA ARG A 379 31.85 -12.18 11.69
C ARG A 379 30.83 -11.05 11.69
N LEU A 380 29.54 -11.34 11.72
CA LEU A 380 28.49 -10.33 11.73
C LEU A 380 28.43 -9.56 13.05
N LEU A 381 28.63 -10.24 14.19
CA LEU A 381 28.68 -9.62 15.51
C LEU A 381 29.92 -8.73 15.69
N SER A 382 30.99 -8.92 14.91
CA SER A 382 32.13 -7.99 14.90
C SER A 382 31.81 -6.62 14.29
N LEU A 383 30.71 -6.50 13.54
CA LEU A 383 30.31 -5.24 12.92
C LEU A 383 29.86 -4.19 13.95
N PRO A 384 29.98 -2.88 13.64
CA PRO A 384 30.60 -2.31 12.44
C PRO A 384 32.13 -2.47 12.43
N ARG A 385 32.68 -2.92 11.30
CA ARG A 385 34.12 -3.07 11.08
C ARG A 385 34.74 -1.74 10.71
N GLU A 386 35.80 -1.34 11.39
CA GLU A 386 36.61 -0.18 10.97
C GLU A 386 37.51 -0.58 9.79
N ILE A 387 37.36 0.12 8.66
CA ILE A 387 38.14 -0.14 7.44
C ILE A 387 39.45 0.65 7.49
N GLY A 388 39.39 1.89 7.99
CA GLY A 388 40.54 2.79 8.09
C GLY A 388 40.12 4.24 8.36
N VAL A 389 41.06 5.15 8.21
CA VAL A 389 40.85 6.60 8.33
C VAL A 389 40.97 7.22 6.94
N ASP A 390 39.99 8.02 6.55
CA ASP A 390 40.04 8.80 5.32
C ASP A 390 41.24 9.77 5.34
N PRO A 391 42.20 9.66 4.40
CA PRO A 391 43.39 10.51 4.38
C PRO A 391 43.08 12.01 4.23
N GLU A 392 41.95 12.35 3.58
CA GLU A 392 41.57 13.75 3.32
C GLU A 392 40.86 14.38 4.51
N SER A 393 39.85 13.71 5.08
CA SER A 393 39.05 14.28 6.16
C SER A 393 39.55 13.91 7.56
N GLY A 394 40.44 12.92 7.69
CA GLY A 394 40.88 12.36 8.96
C GLY A 394 39.78 11.58 9.71
N LYS A 395 38.65 11.28 9.06
CA LYS A 395 37.49 10.64 9.68
C LYS A 395 37.50 9.13 9.47
N ARG A 396 36.92 8.42 10.43
CA ARG A 396 36.85 6.95 10.41
C ARG A 396 35.85 6.46 9.36
N VAL A 397 36.29 5.48 8.59
CA VAL A 397 35.48 4.76 7.61
C VAL A 397 35.11 3.39 8.16
N ARG A 398 33.83 3.04 8.13
CA ARG A 398 33.30 1.79 8.71
C ARG A 398 32.41 1.04 7.74
N ALA A 399 32.49 -0.29 7.74
CA ALA A 399 31.52 -1.16 7.09
C ALA A 399 30.52 -1.68 8.11
N GLY A 400 29.24 -1.76 7.75
CA GLY A 400 28.19 -2.25 8.64
C GLY A 400 26.96 -2.74 7.91
N LEU A 401 26.04 -3.33 8.68
CA LEU A 401 24.77 -3.83 8.18
C LEU A 401 23.63 -2.99 8.75
N GLY A 402 22.81 -2.42 7.88
CA GLY A 402 21.71 -1.53 8.25
C GLY A 402 20.35 -2.03 7.76
N ARG A 403 19.29 -1.25 8.05
CA ARG A 403 17.90 -1.59 7.65
C ARG A 403 17.69 -1.78 6.15
N TYR A 404 18.60 -1.26 5.32
CA TYR A 404 18.55 -1.33 3.85
C TYR A 404 19.65 -2.23 3.25
N GLY A 405 20.31 -3.04 4.08
CA GLY A 405 21.41 -3.91 3.67
C GLY A 405 22.79 -3.37 4.03
N ALA A 406 23.80 -3.93 3.37
CA ALA A 406 25.22 -3.65 3.57
C ALA A 406 25.58 -2.20 3.20
N TYR A 407 26.39 -1.54 4.03
CA TYR A 407 26.85 -0.18 3.77
C TYR A 407 28.27 0.07 4.25
N VAL A 408 28.91 1.09 3.66
CA VAL A 408 30.08 1.78 4.20
C VAL A 408 29.69 3.18 4.64
N GLU A 409 30.21 3.66 5.77
CA GLU A 409 30.01 5.02 6.26
C GLU A 409 31.32 5.75 6.50
N CYS A 410 31.32 7.04 6.19
CA CYS A 410 32.28 8.01 6.69
C CYS A 410 31.50 9.29 7.04
N ASP A 411 31.66 9.81 8.26
CA ASP A 411 31.03 11.05 8.71
C ASP A 411 29.50 11.16 8.47
N ARG A 412 28.76 10.09 8.77
CA ARG A 412 27.30 10.00 8.53
C ARG A 412 26.90 10.00 7.04
N VAL A 413 27.85 9.80 6.13
CA VAL A 413 27.59 9.56 4.70
C VAL A 413 27.65 8.05 4.44
N PHE A 414 26.49 7.45 4.18
CA PHE A 414 26.32 5.99 3.99
C PHE A 414 26.26 5.59 2.51
N ALA A 415 27.18 4.82 1.96
CA ALA A 415 27.06 4.25 0.62
C ALA A 415 26.71 2.76 0.69
N SER A 416 25.78 2.30 -0.16
CA SER A 416 25.39 0.89 -0.21
C SER A 416 26.46 0.02 -0.87
N VAL A 417 26.56 -1.21 -0.39
CA VAL A 417 27.44 -2.25 -0.92
C VAL A 417 26.58 -3.40 -1.45
N GLU A 418 27.07 -4.11 -2.47
CA GLU A 418 26.30 -5.10 -3.24
C GLU A 418 25.92 -6.35 -2.44
N SER A 419 26.80 -6.85 -1.58
CA SER A 419 26.54 -8.07 -0.82
C SER A 419 27.10 -8.03 0.60
N MET A 420 26.66 -9.00 1.41
CA MET A 420 27.16 -9.21 2.76
C MET A 420 28.64 -9.65 2.76
N GLU A 421 29.09 -10.37 1.74
CA GLU A 421 30.50 -10.77 1.60
C GLU A 421 31.41 -9.57 1.40
N THR A 422 30.98 -8.61 0.56
CA THR A 422 31.73 -7.40 0.29
C THR A 422 31.93 -6.54 1.55
N LEU A 423 31.08 -6.65 2.58
CA LEU A 423 31.32 -5.99 3.88
C LEU A 423 32.64 -6.39 4.52
N PHE A 424 33.10 -7.62 4.26
CA PHE A 424 34.31 -8.17 4.85
C PHE A 424 35.53 -8.08 3.93
N THR A 425 35.36 -7.69 2.68
CA THR A 425 36.48 -7.57 1.73
C THR A 425 36.70 -6.15 1.23
N VAL A 426 35.72 -5.25 1.38
CA VAL A 426 35.80 -3.86 0.93
C VAL A 426 37.04 -3.15 1.47
N THR A 427 37.82 -2.57 0.56
CA THR A 427 39.03 -1.83 0.90
C THR A 427 38.73 -0.37 1.22
N LEU A 428 39.69 0.35 1.84
CA LEU A 428 39.52 1.77 2.15
C LEU A 428 39.26 2.59 0.89
N ASP A 429 39.98 2.32 -0.19
CA ASP A 429 39.87 3.05 -1.46
C ASP A 429 38.49 2.84 -2.11
N GLU A 430 38.03 1.59 -2.18
CA GLU A 430 36.69 1.26 -2.68
C GLU A 430 35.57 1.89 -1.83
N ALA A 431 35.73 1.87 -0.50
CA ALA A 431 34.77 2.47 0.42
C ALA A 431 34.69 3.99 0.21
N LEU A 432 35.84 4.66 0.13
CA LEU A 432 35.92 6.10 -0.13
C LEU A 432 35.38 6.46 -1.50
N GLU A 433 35.67 5.67 -2.54
CA GLU A 433 35.14 5.87 -3.88
C GLU A 433 33.60 5.81 -3.87
N ARG A 434 33.02 4.77 -3.24
CA ARG A 434 31.56 4.65 -3.12
C ARG A 434 30.94 5.80 -2.32
N ILE A 435 31.60 6.23 -1.24
CA ILE A 435 31.14 7.36 -0.41
C ILE A 435 31.18 8.68 -1.19
N ARG A 436 32.27 8.94 -1.94
CA ARG A 436 32.43 10.12 -2.80
C ARG A 436 31.43 10.10 -3.96
N ASN A 437 31.21 8.93 -4.55
CA ASN A 437 30.32 8.76 -5.70
C ASN A 437 28.83 8.67 -5.31
N LYS A 438 28.49 8.48 -4.04
CA LYS A 438 27.10 8.39 -3.57
C LYS A 438 26.20 9.53 -4.06
N ASN A 439 26.74 10.75 -4.09
CA ASN A 439 26.02 11.94 -4.53
C ASN A 439 26.37 12.38 -5.96
N ARG A 440 27.34 11.72 -6.61
CA ARG A 440 27.65 11.96 -8.02
C ARG A 440 26.60 11.28 -8.87
N ARG A 441 25.77 12.09 -9.50
CA ARG A 441 24.88 11.59 -10.55
C ARG A 441 25.73 11.39 -11.81
N PRO A 442 25.48 10.35 -12.62
CA PRO A 442 26.19 10.16 -13.88
C PRO A 442 26.08 11.43 -14.72
N VAL A 443 27.24 11.97 -15.11
CA VAL A 443 27.34 13.05 -16.09
C VAL A 443 27.06 12.42 -17.44
N LEU A 444 25.98 12.87 -18.08
CA LEU A 444 25.63 12.47 -19.44
C LEU A 444 26.50 13.25 -20.42
N LYS A 445 26.57 14.58 -20.26
CA LYS A 445 27.39 15.46 -21.11
C LYS A 445 27.97 16.65 -20.33
N GLU A 446 29.21 17.03 -20.65
CA GLU A 446 29.76 18.34 -20.29
C GLU A 446 29.48 19.31 -21.44
N VAL A 447 28.69 20.36 -21.16
CA VAL A 447 28.22 21.30 -22.19
C VAL A 447 29.26 22.39 -22.45
N GLY A 448 30.04 22.76 -21.42
CA GLY A 448 31.06 23.80 -21.48
C GLY A 448 31.00 24.78 -20.29
N PRO A 449 31.93 25.73 -20.17
CA PRO A 449 31.94 26.70 -19.08
C PRO A 449 30.80 27.72 -19.23
N HIS A 450 30.12 28.03 -18.11
CA HIS A 450 29.11 29.08 -18.05
C HIS A 450 29.77 30.44 -18.35
N PRO A 451 29.36 31.20 -19.38
CA PRO A 451 30.03 32.42 -19.83
C PRO A 451 30.22 33.50 -18.75
N ALA A 452 29.22 33.68 -17.87
CA ALA A 452 29.28 34.69 -16.81
C ALA A 452 29.99 34.25 -15.51
N THR A 453 30.09 32.95 -15.22
CA THR A 453 30.58 32.45 -13.93
C THR A 453 31.81 31.56 -14.04
N GLY A 454 32.15 31.11 -15.25
CA GLY A 454 33.23 30.17 -15.53
C GLY A 454 32.98 28.74 -15.05
N VAL A 455 31.85 28.47 -14.38
CA VAL A 455 31.53 27.14 -13.82
C VAL A 455 31.06 26.20 -14.93
N ALA A 456 31.56 24.96 -14.95
CA ALA A 456 31.16 23.96 -15.94
C ALA A 456 29.64 23.67 -15.89
N LEU A 457 28.98 23.76 -17.04
CA LEU A 457 27.61 23.30 -17.25
C LEU A 457 27.64 21.80 -17.57
N GLN A 458 26.87 21.02 -16.81
CA GLN A 458 26.81 19.57 -16.96
C GLN A 458 25.36 19.10 -17.06
N VAL A 459 25.12 18.11 -17.92
CA VAL A 459 23.86 17.36 -17.97
C VAL A 459 24.00 16.11 -17.12
N LEU A 460 23.12 15.92 -16.15
CA LEU A 460 23.14 14.82 -15.20
C LEU A 460 21.87 13.96 -15.32
N LYS A 461 21.99 12.66 -15.05
CA LYS A 461 20.82 11.76 -14.97
C LYS A 461 20.04 11.98 -13.67
N GLY A 462 18.74 12.29 -13.78
CA GLY A 462 17.85 12.53 -12.64
C GLY A 462 16.67 11.54 -12.53
N ARG A 463 16.01 11.49 -11.37
CA ARG A 463 14.83 10.65 -11.10
C ARG A 463 13.67 10.90 -12.08
N TYR A 464 13.58 12.10 -12.63
CA TYR A 464 12.50 12.55 -13.51
C TYR A 464 12.94 12.75 -14.97
N GLY A 465 14.15 12.29 -15.33
CA GLY A 465 14.80 12.52 -16.62
C GLY A 465 16.14 13.28 -16.49
N PRO A 466 16.89 13.42 -17.60
CA PRO A 466 18.10 14.26 -17.68
C PRO A 466 17.82 15.71 -17.28
N TYR A 467 18.79 16.36 -16.66
CA TYR A 467 18.70 17.78 -16.30
C TYR A 467 20.05 18.45 -16.40
N VAL A 468 20.08 19.73 -16.77
CA VAL A 468 21.28 20.55 -16.80
C VAL A 468 21.49 21.27 -15.46
N THR A 469 22.75 21.42 -15.05
CA THR A 469 23.13 22.13 -13.83
C THR A 469 24.40 22.96 -14.01
N ASP A 470 24.45 24.10 -13.32
CA ASP A 470 25.65 24.94 -13.13
C ASP A 470 26.26 24.77 -11.71
N GLY A 471 25.88 23.70 -11.01
CA GLY A 471 26.24 23.44 -9.61
C GLY A 471 25.38 24.16 -8.56
N LYS A 472 24.59 25.18 -8.94
CA LYS A 472 23.70 25.93 -8.03
C LYS A 472 22.21 25.77 -8.38
N LEU A 473 21.90 25.72 -9.66
CA LEU A 473 20.58 25.59 -10.25
C LEU A 473 20.50 24.29 -11.05
N ASN A 474 19.31 23.69 -11.06
CA ASN A 474 19.01 22.48 -11.82
C ASN A 474 17.80 22.78 -12.71
N ALA A 475 17.87 22.43 -13.99
CA ALA A 475 16.76 22.54 -14.93
C ALA A 475 16.60 21.24 -15.72
N SER A 476 15.42 20.61 -15.62
CA SER A 476 15.12 19.39 -16.38
C SER A 476 15.11 19.67 -17.88
N LEU A 477 15.64 18.74 -18.67
CA LEU A 477 15.50 18.77 -20.12
C LEU A 477 14.04 18.45 -20.50
N PRO A 478 13.48 19.11 -21.53
CA PRO A 478 12.20 18.73 -22.13
C PRO A 478 12.18 17.27 -22.59
N LYS A 479 10.98 16.67 -22.64
CA LYS A 479 10.83 15.27 -23.09
C LYS A 479 11.04 15.18 -24.60
N GLY A 480 12.06 14.43 -25.01
CA GLY A 480 12.37 14.17 -26.42
C GLY A 480 13.73 14.72 -26.86
N ASP A 481 14.30 15.64 -26.07
CA ASP A 481 15.61 16.22 -26.37
C ASP A 481 16.72 15.22 -25.98
N ASP A 482 17.70 15.07 -26.87
CA ASP A 482 18.89 14.26 -26.60
C ASP A 482 19.85 15.02 -25.68
N PRO A 483 20.21 14.47 -24.50
CA PRO A 483 21.26 15.03 -23.65
C PRO A 483 22.57 15.33 -24.37
N GLU A 484 22.89 14.58 -25.43
CA GLU A 484 24.14 14.72 -26.19
C GLU A 484 24.15 15.92 -27.14
N ASP A 485 22.98 16.48 -27.50
CA ASP A 485 22.88 17.59 -28.45
C ASP A 485 22.80 18.96 -27.78
N LEU A 486 22.64 19.02 -26.46
CA LEU A 486 22.42 20.26 -25.74
C LEU A 486 23.60 21.24 -25.88
N THR A 487 23.32 22.47 -26.31
CA THR A 487 24.30 23.55 -26.45
C THR A 487 24.41 24.44 -25.19
N VAL A 488 25.47 25.24 -25.09
CA VAL A 488 25.69 26.17 -23.97
C VAL A 488 24.55 27.18 -23.83
N ASP A 489 24.07 27.74 -24.94
CA ASP A 489 23.02 28.76 -24.92
C ASP A 489 21.66 28.19 -24.47
N GLU A 490 21.33 26.99 -24.91
CA GLU A 490 20.11 26.28 -24.51
C GLU A 490 20.16 25.89 -23.02
N ALA A 491 21.31 25.40 -22.56
CA ALA A 491 21.55 25.09 -21.14
C ALA A 491 21.31 26.33 -20.25
N LEU A 492 21.82 27.49 -20.65
CA LEU A 492 21.62 28.75 -19.93
C LEU A 492 20.15 29.19 -19.94
N ALA A 493 19.45 29.04 -21.07
CA ALA A 493 18.03 29.36 -21.18
C ALA A 493 17.17 28.49 -20.24
N LEU A 494 17.46 27.20 -20.16
CA LEU A 494 16.79 26.26 -19.26
C LEU A 494 17.03 26.63 -17.78
N LEU A 495 18.27 26.95 -17.41
CA LEU A 495 18.62 27.37 -16.05
C LEU A 495 17.99 28.71 -15.65
N ALA A 496 17.94 29.68 -16.58
CA ALA A 496 17.28 30.97 -16.36
C ALA A 496 15.77 30.81 -16.14
N SER A 497 15.12 29.94 -16.93
CA SER A 497 13.70 29.59 -16.76
C SER A 497 13.44 28.94 -15.40
N ALA A 498 14.30 28.01 -14.97
CA ALA A 498 14.22 27.37 -13.67
C ALA A 498 14.42 28.36 -12.50
N ALA A 499 15.35 29.32 -12.64
CA ALA A 499 15.57 30.37 -11.64
C ALA A 499 14.34 31.28 -11.44
N LYS A 500 13.63 31.62 -12.53
CA LYS A 500 12.38 32.40 -12.48
C LYS A 500 11.27 31.63 -11.75
N ARG A 501 11.13 30.32 -11.98
CA ARG A 501 10.14 29.45 -11.29
C ARG A 501 10.42 29.29 -9.79
N LYS A 502 11.68 29.38 -9.35
CA LYS A 502 12.06 29.27 -7.93
C LYS A 502 11.72 30.52 -7.11
N LYS A 503 11.58 31.70 -7.76
CA LYS A 503 11.19 32.96 -7.09
C LYS A 503 9.68 33.08 -6.84
N THR A 504 8.83 32.43 -7.65
CA THR A 504 7.37 32.51 -7.52
C THR A 504 6.78 31.63 -6.43
N THR A 505 7.50 30.60 -5.96
CA THR A 505 7.04 29.64 -4.94
C THR A 505 7.36 30.05 -3.50
N ARG A 506 8.02 31.19 -3.28
CA ARG A 506 8.47 31.66 -1.96
C ARG A 506 7.46 32.61 -1.28
N LYS A 507 6.16 32.27 -1.27
CA LYS A 507 5.16 32.93 -0.39
C LYS A 507 4.89 32.00 0.81
N LYS A 508 5.52 32.32 1.95
CA LYS A 508 5.48 31.55 3.21
C LYS A 508 4.06 31.49 3.80
N THR A 509 3.49 30.30 3.91
CA THR A 509 2.48 30.00 4.93
C THR A 509 3.19 29.46 6.18
N ALA A 510 3.09 30.21 7.28
CA ALA A 510 3.65 29.82 8.58
C ALA A 510 2.89 28.61 9.14
N LYS A 511 3.53 27.43 9.15
CA LYS A 511 3.00 26.23 9.79
C LYS A 511 3.28 26.35 11.30
N LYS A 512 2.24 26.63 12.09
CA LYS A 512 2.27 26.57 13.56
C LYS A 512 2.63 25.13 13.99
N THR A 513 3.80 24.96 14.59
CA THR A 513 4.20 23.74 15.29
C THR A 513 3.48 23.71 16.65
N LEU A 514 2.49 22.84 16.80
CA LEU A 514 1.94 22.48 18.11
C LEU A 514 2.97 21.61 18.84
N LYS A 515 3.57 22.16 19.89
CA LYS A 515 4.38 21.40 20.86
C LYS A 515 3.47 20.42 21.60
N MET A 516 3.68 19.11 21.40
CA MET A 516 3.17 18.09 22.31
C MET A 516 3.95 18.17 23.63
N THR A 517 3.31 18.67 24.67
CA THR A 517 3.80 18.56 26.06
C THR A 517 3.66 17.12 26.54
N ALA A 518 4.78 16.50 26.90
CA ALA A 518 4.83 15.22 27.58
C ALA A 518 4.09 15.32 28.92
N ARG A 519 3.03 14.51 29.09
CA ARG A 519 2.28 14.38 30.33
C ARG A 519 3.10 13.52 31.31
N LYS A 520 3.72 14.14 32.31
CA LYS A 520 4.28 13.45 33.48
C LYS A 520 3.14 12.76 34.22
N THR A 521 3.24 11.45 34.40
CA THR A 521 2.40 10.67 35.30
C THR A 521 2.81 10.98 36.75
N ALA A 522 1.89 11.53 37.53
CA ALA A 522 2.03 11.70 38.97
C ALA A 522 1.76 10.36 39.67
N ARG A 523 2.76 9.88 40.40
CA ARG A 523 2.71 8.69 41.27
C ARG A 523 1.89 9.05 42.52
N LYS A 524 0.71 8.44 42.70
CA LYS A 524 -0.08 8.54 43.94
C LYS A 524 0.48 7.56 44.98
N ALA A 525 0.84 8.07 46.15
CA ALA A 525 1.19 7.29 47.33
C ALA A 525 -0.07 6.69 47.99
N PRO A 526 0.03 5.55 48.71
CA PRO A 526 -1.11 4.92 49.35
C PRO A 526 -1.48 5.63 50.66
N ARG A 527 -2.78 5.90 50.86
CA ARG A 527 -3.33 6.34 52.15
C ARG A 527 -3.87 5.13 52.90
N LYS A 528 -3.25 4.85 54.06
CA LYS A 528 -3.81 4.03 55.14
C LYS A 528 -5.08 4.69 55.71
N LYS A 529 -6.11 3.89 55.98
CA LYS A 529 -7.00 3.95 57.17
C LYS A 529 -7.49 2.51 57.41
N THR A 530 -7.17 1.82 58.50
CA THR A 530 -7.65 1.95 59.89
C THR A 530 -9.18 1.97 60.03
N SER A 531 -9.66 0.85 60.54
CA SER A 531 -10.99 0.44 61.01
C SER A 531 -12.13 0.36 60.01
#